data_AF-A0A972YG76-F1
#
_entry.id   AF-A0A972YG76-F1
#
_cell.length_a   1.000
_cell.length_b   1.000
_cell.length_c   1.000
_cell.angle_alpha   90.00
_cell.angle_beta   90.00
_cell.angle_gamma   90.00
#
_symmetry.space_group_name_H-M   'P 1'
#
loop_
_entity.id
_entity.type
_entity.pdbx_description
1 polymer ?
#
loop_
_entity_poly.entity_id
_entity_poly.type
_entity_poly.pdbx_seq_one_letter_code
_entity_poly.pdbx_strand_id
1 'polypeptide(L)' 'MIQKNKIYTHYKNQEDYLVKDFCKIQENDTWVKAVLYSPLNESLLFVRSLKEFQEKFKPKNK' A
#
# COMPACT_ATOMS: atom_id res chain seq x y z
N MET A 1 10.27 -4.23 5.02
CA MET A 1 9.02 -4.87 5.50
C MET A 1 7.93 -3.81 5.57
N ILE A 2 6.77 -4.04 4.94
CA ILE A 2 5.64 -3.09 5.03
C ILE A 2 4.93 -3.31 6.36
N GLN A 3 4.46 -2.24 7.00
CA GLN A 3 3.85 -2.26 8.33
C GLN A 3 2.47 -1.60 8.33
N LYS A 4 1.53 -2.19 9.08
CA LYS A 4 0.21 -1.61 9.32
C LYS A 4 0.33 -0.31 10.13
N ASN A 5 -0.56 0.64 9.87
CA ASN A 5 -0.60 1.96 10.50
C ASN A 5 0.69 2.79 10.32
N LYS A 6 1.44 2.52 9.25
CA LYS A 6 2.60 3.33 8.84
C LYS A 6 2.30 4.05 7.53
N ILE A 7 2.93 5.21 7.38
CA ILE A 7 2.80 6.07 6.20
C ILE A 7 3.92 5.76 5.23
N TYR A 8 3.56 5.68 3.96
CA TYR A 8 4.48 5.48 2.85
C TYR A 8 4.21 6.50 1.75
N THR A 9 5.29 7.00 1.14
CA THR A 9 5.23 7.98 0.05
C THR A 9 5.36 7.25 -1.28
N HIS A 10 4.45 7.52 -2.22
CA HIS A 10 4.50 6.92 -3.56
C HIS A 10 5.54 7.61 -4.45
N TYR A 11 6.36 6.82 -5.15
CA TYR A 11 7.57 7.31 -5.83
C TYR A 11 7.31 8.32 -6.96
N LYS A 12 6.13 8.29 -7.60
CA LYS A 12 5.86 9.09 -8.81
C LYS A 12 5.18 10.43 -8.49
N ASN A 13 4.11 10.39 -7.70
CA ASN A 13 3.33 11.58 -7.35
C ASN A 13 3.78 12.22 -6.03
N GLN A 14 4.69 11.58 -5.28
CA GLN A 14 5.18 12.07 -3.99
C GLN A 14 4.09 12.24 -2.91
N GLU A 15 2.92 11.62 -3.12
CA GLU A 15 1.81 11.66 -2.19
C GLU A 15 1.95 10.59 -1.10
N ASP A 16 1.38 10.87 0.08
CA ASP A 16 1.46 10.00 1.25
C ASP A 16 0.22 9.14 1.44
N TYR A 17 0.46 7.89 1.81
CA TYR A 17 -0.57 6.89 1.99
C TYR A 17 -0.37 6.12 3.29
N LEU A 18 -1.47 5.86 4.00
CA LEU A 18 -1.50 5.05 5.21
C LEU A 18 -1.85 3.60 4.87
N VAL A 19 -0.99 2.67 5.28
CA VAL A 19 -1.31 1.24 5.22
C VAL A 19 -2.36 0.90 6.29
N LYS A 20 -3.56 0.51 5.84
CA LYS A 20 -4.70 0.20 6.70
C LYS A 20 -4.70 -1.25 7.13
N ASP A 21 -4.46 -2.17 6.21
CA ASP A 21 -4.38 -3.59 6.52
C ASP A 21 -3.64 -4.40 5.46
N PHE A 22 -3.45 -5.69 5.75
CA PHE A 22 -2.99 -6.67 4.78
C PHE A 22 -4.14 -7.59 4.39
N CYS A 23 -4.17 -7.99 3.13
CA CYS A 23 -5.20 -8.90 2.62
C CYS A 23 -4.61 -9.84 1.56
N LYS A 24 -5.47 -10.64 0.94
CA LYS A 24 -5.15 -11.37 -0.29
C LYS A 24 -6.05 -10.86 -1.42
N ILE A 25 -5.51 -10.79 -2.63
CA ILE A 25 -6.25 -10.53 -3.87
C ILE A 25 -5.97 -11.66 -4.87
N GLN A 26 -6.86 -11.84 -5.82
CA GLN A 26 -6.68 -12.82 -6.89
C GLN A 26 -6.01 -12.15 -8.10
N GLU A 27 -4.84 -12.65 -8.50
CA GLU A 27 -4.14 -12.26 -9.71
C GLU A 27 -3.90 -13.53 -10.54
N ASN A 28 -4.40 -13.60 -11.78
CA ASN A 28 -4.26 -14.76 -12.67
C ASN A 28 -4.60 -16.08 -11.96
N ASP A 29 -5.79 -16.14 -11.36
CA ASP A 29 -6.30 -17.29 -10.61
C ASP A 29 -5.47 -17.73 -9.39
N THR A 30 -4.53 -16.90 -8.94
CA THR A 30 -3.69 -17.17 -7.77
C THR A 30 -3.92 -16.13 -6.69
N TRP A 31 -4.06 -16.57 -5.44
CA TRP A 31 -4.16 -15.68 -4.29
C TRP A 31 -2.79 -15.15 -3.87
N VAL A 32 -2.58 -13.85 -4.03
CA VAL A 32 -1.33 -13.16 -3.66
C VAL A 32 -1.54 -12.25 -2.46
N LYS A 33 -0.48 -12.01 -1.67
CA LYS A 33 -0.51 -11.06 -0.57
C LYS A 33 -0.65 -9.64 -1.11
N ALA A 34 -1.47 -8.83 -0.45
CA ALA A 34 -1.76 -7.46 -0.85
C ALA A 34 -1.79 -6.51 0.35
N VAL A 35 -1.72 -5.22 0.04
CA VAL A 35 -1.78 -4.11 0.99
C VAL A 35 -3.02 -3.30 0.68
N LEU A 36 -3.88 -3.10 1.69
CA LEU A 36 -4.98 -2.15 1.67
C LEU A 36 -4.50 -0.83 2.27
N TYR A 37 -4.64 0.27 1.52
CA TYR A 37 -4.11 1.57 1.92
C TYR A 37 -5.05 2.71 1.49
N SER A 38 -4.88 3.89 2.06
CA SER A 38 -5.64 5.09 1.71
C SER A 38 -4.74 6.32 1.66
N PRO A 39 -5.14 7.39 0.93
CA PRO A 39 -4.56 8.72 1.13
C PRO A 39 -4.80 9.18 2.57
N LEU A 40 -4.06 10.19 3.03
CA LEU A 40 -4.21 10.72 4.38
C LEU A 40 -5.48 11.58 4.56
N ASN A 41 -5.94 12.26 3.50
CA ASN A 41 -7.00 13.26 3.55
C ASN A 41 -8.33 12.76 2.96
N GLU A 42 -8.41 11.51 2.54
CA GLU A 42 -9.57 10.94 1.84
C GLU A 42 -9.92 9.56 2.37
N SER A 43 -11.20 9.18 2.25
CA SER A 43 -11.73 7.90 2.73
C SER A 43 -11.63 6.76 1.72
N LEU A 44 -11.16 7.03 0.50
CA LEU A 44 -11.02 6.01 -0.54
C LEU A 44 -9.95 4.98 -0.16
N LEU A 45 -10.29 3.70 -0.39
CA LEU A 45 -9.40 2.58 -0.17
C LEU A 45 -8.87 2.07 -1.51
N PHE A 46 -7.57 1.81 -1.54
CA PHE A 46 -6.85 1.25 -2.66
C PHE A 46 -6.18 -0.05 -2.23
N VAL A 47 -6.02 -0.96 -3.19
CA VAL A 47 -5.32 -2.23 -2.98
C VAL A 47 -4.25 -2.42 -4.05
N ARG A 48 -3.10 -2.94 -3.64
CA ARG A 48 -2.04 -3.41 -4.53
C ARG A 48 -1.46 -4.71 -3.99
N SER A 49 -0.89 -5.54 -4.85
CA SER A 49 -0.07 -6.65 -4.37
C SER A 49 1.07 -6.12 -3.49
N LEU A 50 1.50 -6.94 -2.53
CA LEU A 50 2.57 -6.57 -1.61
C LEU A 50 3.86 -6.27 -2.36
N LYS A 51 4.14 -7.03 -3.43
CA LYS A 51 5.30 -6.83 -4.30
C LYS A 51 5.24 -5.45 -4.96
N GLU A 52 4.14 -5.12 -5.62
CA GLU A 52 3.99 -3.83 -6.30
C GLU A 52 4.07 -2.66 -5.31
N PHE A 53 3.47 -2.80 -4.12
CA PHE A 53 3.55 -1.77 -3.09
C PHE A 53 4.99 -1.53 -2.64
N GLN A 54 5.79 -2.59 -2.44
CA GLN A 54 7.21 -2.47 -2.05
C GLN A 54 8.07 -1.78 -3.12
N GLU A 55 7.76 -1.99 -4.40
CA GLU A 55 8.49 -1.38 -5.51
C GLU A 55 8.15 0.12 -5.68
N LYS A 56 6.90 0.50 -5.42
CA LYS A 56 6.39 1.84 -5.72
C LYS A 56 6.31 2.79 -4.52
N PHE A 57 6.48 2.29 -3.30
CA PHE A 57 6.31 3.09 -2.09
C PHE A 57 7.53 3.01 -1.17
N LYS A 58 7.93 4.16 -0.61
CA LYS A 58 9.01 4.27 0.36
C LYS A 58 8.47 4.61 1.75
N PRO A 59 8.99 4.04 2.84
CA PRO A 59 8.61 4.45 4.18
C PRO A 59 8.82 5.95 4.34
N LYS A 60 7.81 6.66 4.83
CA LYS A 60 8.01 8.05 5.24
C LYS A 60 8.78 8.02 6.56
N ASN A 61 10.08 8.27 6.49
CA ASN A 61 10.89 8.48 7.70
C ASN A 61 10.40 9.78 8.36
N LYS A 62 10.14 9.71 9.66
CA LYS A 62 9.94 10.90 10.50
C LYS A 62 11.26 11.58 10.74
#